data_AF-A0A354CZJ8-F1
#
_entry.id   AF-A0A354CZJ8-F1
#
_cell.length_a   1.000
_cell.length_b   1.000
_cell.length_c   1.000
_cell.angle_alpha   90.00
_cell.angle_beta   90.00
_cell.angle_gamma   90.00
#
_symmetry.space_group_name_H-M   'P 1'
#
loop_
_entity.id
_entity.type
_entity.pdbx_description
1 polymer ?
#
loop_
_entity_poly.entity_id
_entity_poly.type
_entity_poly.pdbx_seq_one_letter_code
_entity_poly.pdbx_strand_id
1 'polypeptide(L)'
;MTPRTAEATAASLSARAWHWCYVGVSPARRQRLTQRLSIARRLSVGEELNRVAQDLRQPFVEWIAAIGARQRRQATWWSGRPASRSPLQTHLFLLVCYAHLIVRWAARFETLEGVRLVIVDDPWLFRLLRRALKAAPGVRVIGRGIVEASSDAVRWLLRMPVAMGYALLGGVLSFGLARWYFPRPIEGAFDQHGPATLLYTWLAPQCFAGPGRFHDPHTGRLDEVLGRAGQRVVRCTPLKIGIRMGLLRRLQPFASQWLVTPRALQLGDVVRASVNRWTIDGWRDTPPLEALDCRLLLWRELLQEWGSLEVAGYQLWYRTMKRVLRRVGHRIACIVYPFENQPWEKLLCLAVREDAPHVRLIGYQHACVTPMSLDHQLGRSEASWMPLPDVIVANGPLHLMLLRNGGLPADRLINGGALRYEHLTGRGRPPTTCVRTARTPRRILVALPLSALHSVLLLQELVEAFPQPVLDGTTVPLQWIVKGHPDLPVSRF
;
A
#
# COMPACT_ATOMS: atom_id res chain seq x y z
N MET A 1 1.94 -2.77 26.32
CA MET A 1 2.20 -2.25 27.69
C MET A 1 1.40 -0.97 27.91
N THR A 2 0.81 -0.74 29.09
CA THR A 2 0.16 0.55 29.39
C THR A 2 1.22 1.58 29.82
N PRO A 3 1.00 2.89 29.59
CA PRO A 3 1.93 3.93 30.06
C PRO A 3 2.24 3.86 31.57
N ARG A 4 1.27 3.43 32.38
CA ARG A 4 1.46 3.22 33.84
C ARG A 4 2.47 2.12 34.17
N THR A 5 2.45 1.01 33.43
CA THR A 5 3.45 -0.07 33.62
C THR A 5 4.84 0.39 33.20
N ALA A 6 4.94 1.25 32.16
CA ALA A 6 6.20 1.84 31.75
C ALA A 6 6.79 2.74 32.85
N GLU A 7 5.97 3.59 33.47
CA GLU A 7 6.36 4.45 34.60
C GLU A 7 6.80 3.64 35.82
N ALA A 8 6.01 2.64 36.23
CA ALA A 8 6.38 1.79 37.37
C ALA A 8 7.71 1.06 37.13
N THR A 9 7.95 0.61 35.90
CA THR A 9 9.23 -0.01 35.51
C THR A 9 10.36 1.01 35.53
N ALA A 10 10.13 2.21 34.99
CA ALA A 10 11.12 3.30 34.99
C ALA A 10 11.49 3.72 36.43
N ALA A 11 10.52 3.80 37.33
CA ALA A 11 10.75 4.10 38.74
C ALA A 11 11.67 3.04 39.41
N SER A 12 11.55 1.76 39.02
CA SER A 12 12.44 0.71 39.51
C SER A 12 13.89 0.78 38.97
N LEU A 13 14.13 1.62 37.96
CA LEU A 13 15.43 1.80 37.30
C LEU A 13 16.16 3.07 37.73
N SER A 14 15.54 3.92 38.58
CA SER A 14 16.05 5.25 38.95
C SER A 14 17.47 5.27 39.52
N ALA A 15 17.94 4.16 40.11
CA ALA A 15 19.28 4.02 40.68
C ALA A 15 20.39 3.68 39.65
N ARG A 16 20.06 3.44 38.38
CA ARG A 16 21.03 3.11 37.32
C ARG A 16 20.90 4.10 36.16
N ALA A 17 21.99 4.37 35.44
CA ALA A 17 21.87 5.08 34.17
C ALA A 17 21.05 4.24 33.19
N TRP A 18 19.93 4.79 32.70
CA TRP A 18 19.04 4.11 31.78
C TRP A 18 18.55 5.02 30.66
N HIS A 19 18.27 4.37 29.54
CA HIS A 19 17.77 4.97 28.33
C HIS A 19 16.52 4.23 27.88
N TRP A 20 15.65 4.87 27.09
CA TRP A 20 14.47 4.20 26.57
C TRP A 20 14.24 4.44 25.08
N CYS A 21 13.57 3.49 24.44
CA CYS A 21 13.14 3.63 23.06
C CYS A 21 11.72 3.12 22.85
N TYR A 22 11.06 3.67 21.84
CA TYR A 22 9.72 3.30 21.43
C TYR A 22 9.77 2.45 20.17
N VAL A 23 9.18 1.26 20.25
CA VAL A 23 9.08 0.29 19.15
C VAL A 23 7.61 0.10 18.84
N GLY A 24 7.15 0.75 17.77
CA GLY A 24 5.74 0.79 17.45
C GLY A 24 5.33 1.78 16.39
N VAL A 25 4.03 1.79 16.07
CA VAL A 25 3.44 2.61 15.00
C VAL A 25 2.47 3.69 15.49
N SER A 26 2.09 3.69 16.78
CA SER A 26 1.12 4.65 17.33
C SER A 26 1.75 5.99 17.75
N PRO A 27 1.43 7.12 17.08
CA PRO A 27 1.98 8.44 17.43
C PRO A 27 1.48 8.90 18.80
N ALA A 28 0.19 8.73 19.08
CA ALA A 28 -0.43 9.12 20.34
C ALA A 28 0.18 8.38 21.55
N ARG A 29 0.46 7.07 21.42
CA ARG A 29 1.11 6.31 22.49
C ARG A 29 2.54 6.79 22.71
N ARG A 30 3.30 7.02 21.64
CA ARG A 30 4.66 7.56 21.72
C ARG A 30 4.70 8.92 22.40
N GLN A 31 3.77 9.82 22.08
CA GLN A 31 3.68 11.14 22.71
C GLN A 31 3.37 11.04 24.21
N ARG A 32 2.37 10.23 24.60
CA ARG A 32 2.04 9.98 26.01
C ARG A 32 3.23 9.42 26.80
N LEU A 33 3.99 8.51 26.20
CA LEU A 33 5.20 7.96 26.82
C LEU A 33 6.31 8.99 26.93
N THR A 34 6.48 9.84 25.91
CA THR A 34 7.50 10.91 25.93
C THR A 34 7.24 11.90 27.06
N GLN A 35 5.98 12.28 27.31
CA GLN A 35 5.60 13.15 28.42
C GLN A 35 5.86 12.52 29.79
N ARG A 36 5.64 11.20 29.90
CA ARG A 36 5.72 10.44 31.16
C ARG A 36 7.15 9.98 31.52
N LEU A 37 8.01 9.80 30.52
CA LEU A 37 9.40 9.37 30.67
C LEU A 37 10.39 10.51 30.37
N SER A 38 9.97 11.75 30.61
CA SER A 38 10.75 12.97 30.33
C SER A 38 12.08 13.02 31.08
N ILE A 39 12.17 12.33 32.23
CA ILE A 39 13.37 12.26 33.08
C ILE A 39 14.52 11.45 32.46
N ALA A 40 14.28 10.68 31.40
CA ALA A 40 15.28 9.82 30.80
C ALA A 40 15.47 10.10 29.30
N ARG A 41 16.73 10.05 28.87
CA ARG A 41 17.11 10.25 27.47
C ARG A 41 16.49 9.16 26.59
N ARG A 42 15.73 9.59 25.57
CA ARG A 42 15.19 8.71 24.54
C ARG A 42 16.27 8.38 23.51
N LEU A 43 16.51 7.09 23.27
CA LEU A 43 17.38 6.61 22.20
C LEU A 43 16.64 6.65 20.87
N SER A 44 17.30 7.21 19.86
CA SER A 44 16.89 7.04 18.47
C SER A 44 17.21 5.63 18.02
N VAL A 45 16.25 4.98 17.37
CA VAL A 45 16.43 3.65 16.78
C VAL A 45 16.58 3.71 15.27
N GLY A 46 16.50 4.91 14.67
CA GLY A 46 16.34 5.08 13.22
C GLY A 46 17.48 4.48 12.40
N GLU A 47 18.73 4.80 12.74
CA GLU A 47 19.89 4.30 11.99
C GLU A 47 20.08 2.79 12.12
N GLU A 48 19.97 2.26 13.35
CA GLU A 48 20.08 0.81 13.58
C GLU A 48 18.92 0.05 12.92
N LEU A 49 17.70 0.59 12.98
CA LEU A 49 16.53 0.01 12.32
C LEU A 49 16.68 0.02 10.80
N ASN A 50 17.20 1.10 10.21
CA ASN A 50 17.45 1.18 8.77
C ASN A 50 18.50 0.16 8.33
N ARG A 51 19.57 -0.03 9.11
CA ARG A 51 20.57 -1.09 8.85
C ARG A 51 19.94 -2.47 8.90
N VAL A 52 19.16 -2.77 9.95
CA VAL A 52 18.43 -4.04 10.05
C VAL A 52 17.45 -4.23 8.89
N ALA A 53 16.75 -3.18 8.48
CA ALA A 53 15.83 -3.24 7.35
C ALA A 53 16.54 -3.48 6.01
N GLN A 54 17.72 -2.90 5.81
CA GLN A 54 18.54 -3.17 4.62
C GLN A 54 19.03 -4.63 4.60
N ASP A 55 19.54 -5.13 5.73
CA ASP A 55 19.99 -6.52 5.87
C ASP A 55 18.85 -7.52 5.61
N LEU A 56 17.67 -7.25 6.19
CA LEU A 56 16.53 -8.17 6.14
C LEU A 56 15.66 -8.04 4.89
N ARG A 57 15.89 -7.04 4.04
CA ARG A 57 15.06 -6.80 2.86
C ARG A 57 14.95 -8.05 1.99
N GLN A 58 16.09 -8.61 1.59
CA GLN A 58 16.11 -9.79 0.72
C GLN A 58 15.65 -11.07 1.45
N PRO A 59 16.15 -11.39 2.67
CA PRO A 59 15.63 -12.51 3.45
C PRO A 59 14.11 -12.50 3.64
N PHE A 60 13.52 -11.32 3.93
CA PHE A 60 12.07 -11.19 4.12
C PHE A 60 11.30 -11.45 2.83
N VAL A 61 11.77 -10.90 1.70
CA VAL A 61 11.16 -11.08 0.39
C VAL A 61 11.20 -12.56 -0.02
N GLU A 62 12.34 -13.23 0.18
CA GLU A 62 12.51 -14.67 -0.06
C GLU A 62 11.61 -15.51 0.84
N TRP A 63 11.46 -15.13 2.11
CA TRP A 63 10.58 -15.81 3.05
C TRP A 63 9.10 -15.73 2.64
N ILE A 64 8.61 -14.54 2.27
CA ILE A 64 7.24 -14.40 1.73
C ILE A 64 7.08 -15.15 0.41
N ALA A 65 8.10 -15.15 -0.46
CA ALA A 65 8.06 -15.89 -1.72
C ALA A 65 7.98 -17.41 -1.49
N ALA A 66 8.74 -17.94 -0.52
CA ALA A 66 8.70 -19.35 -0.15
C ALA A 66 7.33 -19.78 0.41
N ILE A 67 6.68 -18.90 1.19
CA ILE A 67 5.30 -19.13 1.64
C ILE A 67 4.36 -19.12 0.43
N GLY A 68 4.47 -18.14 -0.46
CA GLY A 68 3.62 -17.98 -1.65
C GLY A 68 3.71 -19.13 -2.64
N ALA A 69 4.90 -19.68 -2.86
CA ALA A 69 5.14 -20.80 -3.78
C ALA A 69 4.40 -22.09 -3.36
N ARG A 70 4.04 -22.22 -2.08
CA ARG A 70 3.33 -23.39 -1.53
C ARG A 70 1.80 -23.24 -1.57
N GLN A 71 1.29 -22.08 -1.99
CA GLN A 71 -0.13 -21.79 -1.94
C GLN A 71 -0.85 -22.47 -3.11
N ARG A 72 -1.82 -23.34 -2.79
CA ARG A 72 -2.67 -24.02 -3.78
C ARG A 72 -3.67 -23.05 -4.38
N ARG A 73 -4.17 -22.11 -3.58
CA ARG A 73 -5.15 -21.11 -4.00
C ARG A 73 -4.47 -19.77 -4.29
N GLN A 74 -3.88 -19.65 -5.47
CA GLN A 74 -3.15 -18.44 -5.91
C GLN A 74 -4.00 -17.17 -5.81
N ALA A 75 -5.27 -17.21 -6.26
CA ALA A 75 -6.16 -16.07 -6.14
C ALA A 75 -6.41 -15.65 -4.68
N THR A 76 -6.49 -16.59 -3.74
CA THR A 76 -6.60 -16.29 -2.31
C THR A 76 -5.30 -15.66 -1.81
N TRP A 77 -4.15 -16.28 -2.05
CA TRP A 77 -2.85 -15.76 -1.63
C TRP A 77 -2.63 -14.31 -2.07
N TRP A 78 -2.75 -14.05 -3.38
CA TRP A 78 -2.49 -12.73 -3.96
C TRP A 78 -3.50 -11.65 -3.59
N SER A 79 -4.63 -12.02 -2.98
CA SER A 79 -5.58 -11.04 -2.44
C SER A 79 -5.23 -10.52 -1.05
N GLY A 80 -4.22 -11.07 -0.36
CA GLY A 80 -3.80 -10.60 0.96
C GLY A 80 -2.71 -9.54 0.89
N ARG A 81 -2.72 -8.60 1.84
CA ARG A 81 -1.68 -7.56 1.95
C ARG A 81 -0.29 -8.14 2.27
N PRO A 82 -0.13 -9.23 3.05
CA PRO A 82 1.19 -9.84 3.22
C PRO A 82 1.83 -10.29 1.90
N ALA A 83 1.03 -10.76 0.94
CA ALA A 83 1.51 -11.19 -0.37
C ALA A 83 1.93 -10.01 -1.27
N SER A 84 1.39 -8.80 -1.06
CA SER A 84 1.88 -7.60 -1.74
C SER A 84 3.19 -7.09 -1.16
N ARG A 85 3.45 -7.37 0.12
CA ARG A 85 4.60 -6.86 0.90
C ARG A 85 4.63 -5.33 1.01
N SER A 86 3.61 -4.65 0.51
CA SER A 86 3.60 -3.20 0.44
C SER A 86 3.67 -2.61 1.85
N PRO A 87 4.71 -1.83 2.18
CA PRO A 87 4.80 -1.12 3.47
C PRO A 87 3.66 -0.12 3.67
N LEU A 88 2.89 0.18 2.61
CA LEU A 88 1.72 1.03 2.65
C LEU A 88 0.47 0.30 3.16
N GLN A 89 0.44 -1.04 3.05
CA GLN A 89 -0.74 -1.85 3.38
C GLN A 89 -0.58 -2.65 4.68
N THR A 90 0.66 -3.01 5.03
CA THR A 90 0.97 -3.82 6.21
C THR A 90 2.24 -3.33 6.90
N HIS A 91 2.29 -3.53 8.22
CA HIS A 91 3.47 -3.28 9.05
C HIS A 91 4.31 -4.53 9.30
N LEU A 92 4.01 -5.67 8.65
CA LEU A 92 4.68 -6.94 8.89
C LEU A 92 6.21 -6.81 8.83
N PHE A 93 6.74 -6.22 7.77
CA PHE A 93 8.19 -6.06 7.60
C PHE A 93 8.81 -5.16 8.70
N LEU A 94 8.14 -4.07 9.07
CA LEU A 94 8.60 -3.19 10.15
C LEU A 94 8.64 -3.95 11.50
N LEU A 95 7.62 -4.74 11.81
CA LEU A 95 7.57 -5.54 13.04
C LEU A 95 8.64 -6.63 13.06
N VAL A 96 8.93 -7.24 11.90
CA VAL A 96 10.06 -8.14 11.73
C VAL A 96 11.38 -7.42 12.01
N CYS A 97 11.61 -6.26 11.39
CA CYS A 97 12.83 -5.47 11.63
C CYS A 97 13.00 -5.12 13.10
N TYR A 98 11.92 -4.73 13.79
CA TYR A 98 11.95 -4.50 15.23
C TYR A 98 12.30 -5.75 16.04
N ALA A 99 11.78 -6.91 15.65
CA ALA A 99 12.10 -8.17 16.32
C ALA A 99 13.60 -8.48 16.23
N HIS A 100 14.17 -8.44 15.02
CA HIS A 100 15.59 -8.69 14.81
C HIS A 100 16.47 -7.63 15.47
N LEU A 101 16.10 -6.35 15.45
CA LEU A 101 16.86 -5.29 16.13
C LEU A 101 16.98 -5.57 17.63
N ILE A 102 15.87 -5.91 18.28
CA ILE A 102 15.86 -6.16 19.73
C ILE A 102 16.62 -7.45 20.07
N VAL A 103 16.51 -8.49 19.25
CA VAL A 103 17.28 -9.73 19.42
C VAL A 103 18.78 -9.48 19.23
N ARG A 104 19.17 -8.66 18.24
CA ARG A 104 20.56 -8.22 18.04
C ARG A 104 21.08 -7.38 19.22
N TRP A 105 20.24 -6.58 19.88
CA TRP A 105 20.64 -5.88 21.11
C TRP A 105 20.82 -6.85 22.28
N ALA A 106 19.89 -7.78 22.46
CA ALA A 106 19.98 -8.78 23.52
C ALA A 106 21.25 -9.63 23.40
N ALA A 107 21.64 -10.01 22.18
CA ALA A 107 22.85 -10.80 21.94
C ALA A 107 24.16 -10.06 22.27
N ARG A 108 24.16 -8.72 22.31
CA ARG A 108 25.33 -7.88 22.61
C ARG A 108 25.17 -7.06 23.88
N PHE A 109 24.31 -7.50 24.81
CA PHE A 109 23.90 -6.71 25.98
C PHE A 109 25.09 -6.23 26.83
N GLU A 110 26.19 -6.99 26.87
CA GLU A 110 27.42 -6.65 27.62
C GLU A 110 28.13 -5.41 27.06
N THR A 111 28.01 -5.15 25.76
CA THR A 111 28.60 -3.99 25.08
C THR A 111 27.71 -2.75 25.13
N LEU A 112 26.50 -2.86 25.67
CA LEU A 112 25.55 -1.75 25.70
C LEU A 112 25.80 -0.86 26.92
N GLU A 113 25.96 0.44 26.67
CA GLU A 113 26.04 1.42 27.75
C GLU A 113 24.69 1.57 28.48
N GLY A 114 24.67 1.18 29.75
CA GLY A 114 23.54 1.35 30.66
C GLY A 114 22.33 0.45 30.35
N VAL A 115 21.26 0.63 31.13
CA VAL A 115 20.04 -0.16 30.97
C VAL A 115 19.18 0.41 29.83
N ARG A 116 18.74 -0.44 28.90
CA ARG A 116 17.80 -0.05 27.83
C ARG A 116 16.38 -0.53 28.14
N LEU A 117 15.47 0.41 28.34
CA LEU A 117 14.04 0.15 28.44
C LEU A 117 13.39 0.20 27.04
N VAL A 118 13.10 -0.97 26.47
CA VAL A 118 12.44 -1.08 25.16
C VAL A 118 10.93 -1.20 25.34
N ILE A 119 10.18 -0.22 24.82
CA ILE A 119 8.72 -0.19 24.91
C ILE A 119 8.11 -0.68 23.61
N VAL A 120 7.49 -1.86 23.65
CA VAL A 120 6.82 -2.48 22.50
C VAL A 120 5.32 -2.21 22.53
N ASP A 121 4.78 -1.60 21.46
CA ASP A 121 3.36 -1.24 21.38
C ASP A 121 2.45 -2.36 20.87
N ASP A 122 2.98 -3.22 19.99
CA ASP A 122 2.25 -4.28 19.31
C ASP A 122 2.26 -5.56 20.18
N PRO A 123 1.08 -6.11 20.52
CA PRO A 123 1.00 -7.25 21.44
C PRO A 123 1.57 -8.54 20.83
N TRP A 124 1.52 -8.71 19.51
CA TRP A 124 2.03 -9.91 18.85
C TRP A 124 3.55 -9.87 18.72
N LEU A 125 4.12 -8.70 18.41
CA LEU A 125 5.56 -8.49 18.47
C LEU A 125 6.10 -8.74 19.88
N PHE A 126 5.42 -8.22 20.91
CA PHE A 126 5.80 -8.49 22.29
C PHE A 126 5.78 -9.99 22.61
N ARG A 127 4.77 -10.75 22.15
CA ARG A 127 4.71 -12.21 22.35
C ARG A 127 5.83 -12.95 21.63
N LEU A 128 6.17 -12.53 20.41
CA LEU A 128 7.31 -13.09 19.67
C LEU A 128 8.59 -12.86 20.45
N LEU A 129 8.86 -11.61 20.87
CA LEU A 129 10.05 -11.25 21.64
C LEU A 129 10.12 -11.99 22.97
N ARG A 130 9.00 -12.13 23.69
CA ARG A 130 8.95 -12.89 24.96
C ARG A 130 9.34 -14.36 24.77
N ARG A 131 9.02 -14.96 23.61
CA ARG A 131 9.45 -16.33 23.29
C ARG A 131 10.92 -16.37 22.89
N ALA A 132 11.34 -15.48 21.98
CA ALA A 132 12.70 -15.43 21.46
C ALA A 132 13.75 -15.10 22.54
N LEU A 133 13.37 -14.27 23.53
CA LEU A 133 14.28 -13.78 24.56
C LEU A 133 14.12 -14.49 25.91
N LYS A 134 13.37 -15.60 25.98
CA LYS A 134 13.07 -16.29 27.25
C LYS A 134 14.33 -16.72 28.01
N ALA A 135 15.37 -17.12 27.28
CA ALA A 135 16.64 -17.58 27.83
C ALA A 135 17.80 -16.59 27.55
N ALA A 136 17.50 -15.38 27.08
CA ALA A 136 18.53 -14.41 26.77
C ALA A 136 19.10 -13.81 28.07
N PRO A 137 20.42 -13.92 28.32
CA PRO A 137 21.05 -13.29 29.48
C PRO A 137 20.89 -11.77 29.43
N GLY A 138 20.78 -11.13 30.60
CA GLY A 138 20.66 -9.67 30.70
C GLY A 138 19.31 -9.09 30.25
N VAL A 139 18.35 -9.90 29.81
CA VAL A 139 17.03 -9.43 29.35
C VAL A 139 15.94 -9.74 30.37
N ARG A 140 15.22 -8.71 30.80
CA ARG A 140 14.01 -8.84 31.62
C ARG A 140 12.78 -8.42 30.82
N VAL A 141 11.87 -9.37 30.56
CA VAL A 141 10.62 -9.10 29.84
C VAL A 141 9.47 -8.88 30.81
N ILE A 142 8.92 -7.66 30.84
CA ILE A 142 7.82 -7.25 31.73
C ILE A 142 6.56 -6.97 30.90
N GLY A 143 5.44 -7.61 31.25
CA GLY A 143 4.14 -7.33 30.63
C GLY A 143 3.25 -8.56 30.36
N ARG A 144 1.97 -8.31 30.12
CA ARG A 144 0.91 -9.33 30.01
C ARG A 144 0.60 -9.80 28.59
N GLY A 145 1.51 -9.66 27.62
CA GLY A 145 1.20 -9.71 26.18
C GLY A 145 0.35 -10.86 25.60
N ILE A 146 0.16 -11.98 26.33
CA ILE A 146 -0.86 -12.99 25.99
C ILE A 146 -2.27 -12.40 26.04
N VAL A 147 -2.61 -11.67 27.11
CA VAL A 147 -3.95 -11.10 27.30
C VAL A 147 -4.24 -10.05 26.25
N GLU A 148 -3.29 -9.14 25.97
CA GLU A 148 -3.47 -8.10 24.96
C GLU A 148 -3.55 -8.69 23.54
N ALA A 149 -2.77 -9.73 23.22
CA ALA A 149 -2.86 -10.39 21.92
C ALA A 149 -4.18 -11.17 21.76
N SER A 150 -4.66 -11.83 22.82
CA SER A 150 -5.97 -12.50 22.80
C SER A 150 -7.11 -11.48 22.64
N SER A 151 -7.03 -10.34 23.35
CA SER A 151 -8.00 -9.25 23.18
C SER A 151 -7.97 -8.67 21.77
N ASP A 152 -6.78 -8.50 21.18
CA ASP A 152 -6.61 -8.07 19.79
C ASP A 152 -7.20 -9.11 18.80
N ALA A 153 -6.95 -10.40 19.02
CA ALA A 153 -7.54 -11.48 18.23
C ALA A 153 -9.07 -11.45 18.28
N VAL A 154 -9.65 -11.40 19.48
CA VAL A 154 -11.10 -11.31 19.67
C VAL A 154 -11.67 -10.08 18.97
N ARG A 155 -11.00 -8.92 19.06
CA ARG A 155 -11.43 -7.70 18.35
C ARG A 155 -11.53 -7.94 16.84
N TRP A 156 -10.51 -8.54 16.23
CA TRP A 156 -10.52 -8.79 14.79
C TRP A 156 -11.53 -9.87 14.38
N LEU A 157 -11.70 -10.91 15.20
CA LEU A 157 -12.72 -11.94 14.98
C LEU A 157 -14.14 -11.38 15.08
N LEU A 158 -14.41 -10.49 16.03
CA LEU A 158 -15.71 -9.79 16.14
C LEU A 158 -15.95 -8.81 14.99
N ARG A 159 -14.89 -8.22 14.43
CA ARG A 159 -14.98 -7.36 13.23
C ARG A 159 -15.22 -8.14 11.94
N MET A 160 -14.88 -9.42 11.89
CA MET A 160 -15.05 -10.26 10.70
C MET A 160 -16.50 -10.27 10.16
N PRO A 161 -17.55 -10.63 10.92
CA PRO A 161 -18.92 -10.63 10.39
C PRO A 161 -19.37 -9.23 9.96
N VAL A 162 -18.92 -8.18 10.66
CA VAL A 162 -19.19 -6.79 10.28
C VAL A 162 -18.54 -6.46 8.93
N ALA A 163 -17.27 -6.81 8.74
CA ALA A 163 -16.57 -6.62 7.48
C ALA A 163 -17.24 -7.38 6.33
N MET A 164 -17.65 -8.64 6.57
CA MET A 164 -18.41 -9.43 5.59
C MET A 164 -19.74 -8.76 5.21
N GLY A 165 -20.48 -8.25 6.20
CA GLY A 165 -21.74 -7.52 5.98
C GLY A 165 -21.54 -6.24 5.16
N TYR A 166 -20.52 -5.45 5.48
CA TYR A 166 -20.18 -4.26 4.70
C TYR A 166 -19.74 -4.59 3.27
N ALA A 167 -18.94 -5.64 3.08
CA ALA A 167 -18.52 -6.09 1.75
C ALA A 167 -19.73 -6.54 0.91
N LEU A 168 -20.64 -7.31 1.52
CA LEU A 168 -21.87 -7.77 0.88
C LEU A 168 -22.75 -6.57 0.48
N LEU A 169 -23.06 -5.69 1.43
CA LEU A 169 -23.89 -4.50 1.19
C LEU A 169 -23.27 -3.60 0.12
N GLY A 170 -21.99 -3.27 0.24
CA GLY A 170 -21.28 -2.43 -0.74
C GLY A 170 -21.24 -3.05 -2.14
N GLY A 171 -21.10 -4.37 -2.24
CA GLY A 171 -21.16 -5.10 -3.50
C GLY A 171 -22.56 -5.15 -4.12
N VAL A 172 -23.60 -5.36 -3.31
CA VAL A 172 -25.01 -5.33 -3.76
C VAL A 172 -25.40 -3.93 -4.23
N LEU A 173 -25.04 -2.89 -3.47
CA LEU A 173 -25.25 -1.50 -3.86
C LEU A 173 -24.51 -1.19 -5.17
N SER A 174 -23.24 -1.58 -5.29
CA SER A 174 -22.48 -1.40 -6.54
C SER A 174 -23.12 -2.12 -7.72
N PHE A 175 -23.64 -3.34 -7.53
CA PHE A 175 -24.35 -4.12 -8.54
C PHE A 175 -25.61 -3.40 -9.05
N GLY A 176 -26.43 -2.87 -8.14
CA GLY A 176 -27.67 -2.18 -8.46
C GLY A 176 -27.42 -0.81 -9.10
N LEU A 177 -26.55 -0.01 -8.49
CA LEU A 177 -26.20 1.32 -8.97
C LEU A 177 -25.54 1.29 -10.34
N ALA A 178 -24.67 0.31 -10.61
CA ALA A 178 -24.08 0.15 -11.93
C ALA A 178 -25.13 -0.14 -13.02
N ARG A 179 -26.16 -0.94 -12.74
CA ARG A 179 -27.24 -1.24 -13.69
C ARG A 179 -28.19 -0.08 -13.89
N TRP A 180 -28.46 0.67 -12.83
CA TRP A 180 -29.28 1.87 -12.88
C TRP A 180 -28.66 2.95 -13.77
N TYR A 181 -27.40 3.32 -13.52
CA TYR A 181 -26.73 4.39 -14.26
C TYR A 181 -26.24 3.94 -15.64
N PHE A 182 -25.97 2.64 -15.83
CA PHE A 182 -25.44 2.08 -17.06
C PHE A 182 -26.30 0.88 -17.50
N PRO A 183 -27.49 1.13 -18.09
CA PRO A 183 -28.40 0.07 -18.48
C PRO A 183 -27.80 -0.83 -19.57
N ARG A 184 -27.00 -0.25 -20.47
CA ARG A 184 -26.32 -0.97 -21.54
C ARG A 184 -25.37 -2.04 -20.98
N PRO A 185 -25.29 -3.21 -21.64
CA PRO A 185 -24.38 -4.27 -21.24
C PRO A 185 -22.92 -3.89 -21.59
N ILE A 186 -21.93 -4.60 -21.02
CA ILE A 186 -20.50 -4.24 -21.13
C ILE A 186 -19.98 -4.39 -22.57
N GLU A 187 -20.63 -5.23 -23.36
CA GLU A 187 -20.35 -5.50 -24.77
C GLU A 187 -20.50 -4.23 -25.62
N GLY A 188 -21.37 -3.30 -25.20
CA GLY A 188 -21.62 -2.04 -25.89
C GLY A 188 -20.40 -1.11 -25.97
N ALA A 189 -19.40 -1.27 -25.08
CA ALA A 189 -18.14 -0.53 -25.19
C ALA A 189 -17.29 -0.98 -26.40
N PHE A 190 -17.62 -2.14 -26.97
CA PHE A 190 -16.90 -2.81 -28.05
C PHE A 190 -17.74 -2.93 -29.34
N ASP A 191 -18.70 -2.04 -29.56
CA ASP A 191 -19.60 -2.10 -30.74
C ASP A 191 -18.89 -1.83 -32.08
N GLN A 192 -17.84 -1.00 -32.09
CA GLN A 192 -17.02 -0.82 -33.30
C GLN A 192 -16.21 -2.09 -33.62
N HIS A 193 -15.84 -2.28 -34.89
CA HIS A 193 -15.07 -3.46 -35.30
C HIS A 193 -13.58 -3.36 -34.87
N GLY A 194 -12.96 -4.52 -34.66
CA GLY A 194 -11.53 -4.65 -34.34
C GLY A 194 -11.22 -4.67 -32.84
N PRO A 195 -10.11 -5.31 -32.44
CA PRO A 195 -9.73 -5.43 -31.04
C PRO A 195 -9.27 -4.08 -30.48
N ALA A 196 -9.61 -3.81 -29.22
CA ALA A 196 -9.30 -2.55 -28.56
C ALA A 196 -8.21 -2.71 -27.49
N THR A 197 -7.51 -1.61 -27.23
CA THR A 197 -6.63 -1.43 -26.07
C THR A 197 -7.44 -0.86 -24.91
N LEU A 198 -7.53 -1.63 -23.83
CA LEU A 198 -8.21 -1.24 -22.61
C LEU A 198 -7.28 -0.41 -21.73
N LEU A 199 -7.71 0.78 -21.32
CA LEU A 199 -6.92 1.68 -20.48
C LEU A 199 -7.58 1.80 -19.09
N TYR A 200 -6.96 1.22 -18.08
CA TYR A 200 -7.43 1.31 -16.70
C TYR A 200 -7.26 2.72 -16.16
N THR A 201 -8.36 3.33 -15.70
CA THR A 201 -8.37 4.74 -15.29
C THR A 201 -8.90 4.93 -13.87
N TRP A 202 -8.08 5.45 -12.96
CA TRP A 202 -8.52 5.83 -11.62
C TRP A 202 -9.43 7.05 -11.65
N LEU A 203 -10.74 6.85 -11.45
CA LEU A 203 -11.70 7.93 -11.47
C LEU A 203 -11.66 8.77 -10.19
N ALA A 204 -11.45 10.07 -10.38
CA ALA A 204 -11.52 11.08 -9.33
C ALA A 204 -12.21 12.36 -9.84
N PRO A 205 -12.73 13.24 -8.96
CA PRO A 205 -13.43 14.44 -9.38
C PRO A 205 -12.66 15.33 -10.37
N GLN A 206 -11.33 15.40 -10.23
CA GLN A 206 -10.45 16.16 -11.11
C GLN A 206 -10.32 15.60 -12.54
N CYS A 207 -10.81 14.38 -12.80
CA CYS A 207 -10.80 13.81 -14.15
C CYS A 207 -11.84 14.46 -15.07
N PHE A 208 -12.83 15.15 -14.49
CA PHE A 208 -13.93 15.78 -15.22
C PHE A 208 -13.66 17.29 -15.32
N ALA A 209 -12.98 17.70 -16.39
CA ALA A 209 -12.53 19.09 -16.60
C ALA A 209 -13.64 20.05 -17.09
N GLY A 210 -14.86 19.53 -17.27
CA GLY A 210 -16.04 20.27 -17.72
C GLY A 210 -17.06 19.34 -18.39
N PRO A 211 -18.23 19.85 -18.83
CA PRO A 211 -19.19 19.06 -19.58
C PRO A 211 -18.54 18.44 -20.83
N GLY A 212 -18.65 17.11 -20.97
CA GLY A 212 -18.10 16.38 -22.11
C GLY A 212 -16.56 16.30 -22.19
N ARG A 213 -15.82 16.85 -21.22
CA ARG A 213 -14.35 16.82 -21.21
C ARG A 213 -13.82 15.88 -20.13
N PHE A 214 -13.03 14.90 -20.57
CA PHE A 214 -12.37 13.93 -19.70
C PHE A 214 -10.84 14.07 -19.82
N HIS A 215 -10.14 14.09 -18.69
CA HIS A 215 -8.67 14.12 -18.65
C HIS A 215 -8.18 13.19 -17.54
N ASP A 216 -7.35 12.21 -17.88
CA ASP A 216 -6.76 11.29 -16.90
C ASP A 216 -5.39 11.81 -16.42
N PRO A 217 -5.27 12.28 -15.16
CA PRO A 217 -4.00 12.78 -14.64
C PRO A 217 -2.94 11.69 -14.43
N HIS A 218 -3.30 10.40 -14.48
CA HIS A 218 -2.36 9.29 -14.28
C HIS A 218 -1.71 8.84 -15.57
N THR A 219 -2.47 8.81 -16.67
CA THR A 219 -2.01 8.29 -17.97
C THR A 219 -1.68 9.42 -18.96
N GLY A 220 -2.02 10.67 -18.63
CA GLY A 220 -1.68 11.84 -19.46
C GLY A 220 -2.28 11.72 -20.85
N ARG A 221 -1.47 11.99 -21.88
CA ARG A 221 -1.87 11.91 -23.31
C ARG A 221 -1.80 10.50 -23.91
N LEU A 222 -1.73 9.45 -23.10
CA LEU A 222 -1.51 8.09 -23.60
C LEU A 222 -2.58 7.66 -24.61
N ASP A 223 -3.84 8.05 -24.40
CA ASP A 223 -4.92 7.81 -25.36
C ASP A 223 -4.71 8.51 -26.70
N GLU A 224 -4.22 9.75 -26.71
CA GLU A 224 -3.86 10.47 -27.94
C GLU A 224 -2.72 9.77 -28.68
N VAL A 225 -1.69 9.31 -27.96
CA VAL A 225 -0.53 8.62 -28.55
C VAL A 225 -0.96 7.29 -29.18
N LEU A 226 -1.79 6.51 -28.47
CA LEU A 226 -2.34 5.26 -28.98
C LEU A 226 -3.26 5.49 -30.19
N GLY A 227 -4.11 6.52 -30.14
CA GLY A 227 -5.00 6.90 -31.24
C GLY A 227 -4.24 7.30 -32.50
N ARG A 228 -3.15 8.08 -32.37
CA ARG A 228 -2.27 8.44 -33.50
C ARG A 228 -1.55 7.23 -34.11
N ALA A 229 -1.31 6.20 -33.31
CA ALA A 229 -0.78 4.91 -33.78
C ALA A 229 -1.87 4.00 -34.37
N GLY A 230 -3.08 4.52 -34.59
CA GLY A 230 -4.21 3.76 -35.16
C GLY A 230 -4.85 2.77 -34.18
N GLN A 231 -4.50 2.80 -32.89
CA GLN A 231 -5.10 1.91 -31.90
C GLN A 231 -6.42 2.47 -31.39
N ARG A 232 -7.42 1.59 -31.35
CA ARG A 232 -8.69 1.89 -30.70
C ARG A 232 -8.53 1.78 -29.18
N VAL A 233 -8.89 2.83 -28.46
CA VAL A 233 -8.80 2.88 -27.00
C VAL A 233 -10.20 2.79 -26.38
N VAL A 234 -10.38 1.88 -25.42
CA VAL A 234 -11.55 1.81 -24.55
C VAL A 234 -11.07 1.99 -23.12
N ARG A 235 -11.71 2.84 -22.32
CA ARG A 235 -11.31 3.01 -20.92
C ARG A 235 -12.06 2.05 -20.01
N CYS A 236 -11.41 1.53 -18.97
CA CYS A 236 -12.09 0.72 -17.95
C CYS A 236 -11.99 1.34 -16.56
N THR A 237 -13.04 1.09 -15.78
CA THR A 237 -13.16 1.66 -14.44
C THR A 237 -12.70 0.69 -13.34
N PRO A 238 -12.25 1.21 -12.19
CA PRO A 238 -12.12 0.43 -10.96
C PRO A 238 -13.48 -0.11 -10.50
N LEU A 239 -13.48 -1.15 -9.67
CA LEU A 239 -14.74 -1.66 -9.12
C LEU A 239 -15.39 -0.70 -8.10
N LYS A 240 -14.58 -0.01 -7.29
CA LYS A 240 -15.03 0.84 -6.16
C LYS A 240 -15.77 2.14 -6.60
N ILE A 241 -16.04 2.35 -7.89
CA ILE A 241 -16.79 3.52 -8.37
C ILE A 241 -18.29 3.43 -8.10
N GLY A 242 -18.84 2.20 -8.00
CA GLY A 242 -20.28 1.94 -7.92
C GLY A 242 -20.97 2.57 -6.71
N ILE A 243 -20.23 2.83 -5.64
CA ILE A 243 -20.76 3.44 -4.40
C ILE A 243 -20.69 4.98 -4.48
N ARG A 244 -19.85 5.54 -5.36
CA ARG A 244 -19.62 6.99 -5.46
C ARG A 244 -20.58 7.60 -6.49
N MET A 245 -21.81 7.89 -6.06
CA MET A 245 -22.87 8.38 -6.94
C MET A 245 -22.49 9.62 -7.77
N GLY A 246 -21.78 10.57 -7.17
CA GLY A 246 -21.29 11.74 -7.89
C GLY A 246 -20.36 11.40 -9.06
N LEU A 247 -19.55 10.34 -8.95
CA LEU A 247 -18.68 9.89 -10.03
C LEU A 247 -19.45 9.13 -11.11
N LEU A 248 -20.42 8.27 -10.75
CA LEU A 248 -21.24 7.56 -11.75
C LEU A 248 -22.05 8.53 -12.62
N ARG A 249 -22.67 9.54 -12.00
CA ARG A 249 -23.43 10.57 -12.72
C ARG A 249 -22.54 11.35 -13.68
N ARG A 250 -21.32 11.69 -13.27
CA ARG A 250 -20.34 12.39 -14.12
C ARG A 250 -19.77 11.51 -15.23
N LEU A 251 -19.72 10.20 -15.03
CA LEU A 251 -19.25 9.23 -16.01
C LEU A 251 -20.32 8.87 -17.06
N GLN A 252 -21.60 8.95 -16.72
CA GLN A 252 -22.72 8.57 -17.58
C GLN A 252 -22.65 9.14 -19.02
N PRO A 253 -22.28 10.42 -19.26
CA PRO A 253 -22.16 10.96 -20.62
C PRO A 253 -21.10 10.26 -21.48
N PHE A 254 -20.12 9.60 -20.87
CA PHE A 254 -19.04 8.90 -21.55
C PHE A 254 -19.30 7.38 -21.68
N ALA A 255 -20.45 6.88 -21.23
CA ALA A 255 -20.71 5.44 -21.07
C ALA A 255 -20.43 4.59 -22.33
N SER A 256 -20.62 5.13 -23.54
CA SER A 256 -20.37 4.41 -24.80
C SER A 256 -18.89 4.14 -25.08
N GLN A 257 -17.98 4.90 -24.48
CA GLN A 257 -16.53 4.79 -24.68
C GLN A 257 -15.83 4.03 -23.52
N TRP A 258 -16.63 3.52 -22.58
CA TRP A 258 -16.12 2.97 -21.32
C TRP A 258 -16.66 1.58 -21.02
N LEU A 259 -15.74 0.70 -20.64
CA LEU A 259 -16.06 -0.53 -19.93
C LEU A 259 -16.27 -0.19 -18.45
N VAL A 260 -17.54 -0.04 -18.06
CA VAL A 260 -17.91 0.18 -16.66
C VAL A 260 -17.86 -1.15 -15.91
N THR A 261 -16.73 -1.46 -15.30
CA THR A 261 -16.45 -2.78 -14.70
C THR A 261 -17.50 -3.26 -13.68
N PRO A 262 -18.05 -2.42 -12.78
CA PRO A 262 -19.15 -2.83 -11.90
C PRO A 262 -20.39 -3.37 -12.61
N ARG A 263 -20.61 -3.03 -13.88
CA ARG A 263 -21.73 -3.55 -14.67
C ARG A 263 -21.63 -5.05 -14.94
N ALA A 264 -20.42 -5.62 -14.89
CA ALA A 264 -20.14 -7.05 -15.02
C ALA A 264 -20.35 -7.85 -13.71
N LEU A 265 -20.64 -7.18 -12.59
CA LEU A 265 -20.90 -7.86 -11.31
C LEU A 265 -22.12 -8.79 -11.39
N GLN A 266 -22.03 -9.92 -10.71
CA GLN A 266 -23.18 -10.77 -10.35
C GLN A 266 -23.26 -10.93 -8.84
N LEU A 267 -24.48 -11.04 -8.32
CA LEU A 267 -24.73 -11.21 -6.87
C LEU A 267 -24.03 -12.45 -6.30
N GLY A 268 -23.98 -13.55 -7.08
CA GLY A 268 -23.26 -14.76 -6.68
C GLY A 268 -21.76 -14.54 -6.44
N ASP A 269 -21.11 -13.62 -7.17
CA ASP A 269 -19.71 -13.30 -6.91
C ASP A 269 -19.55 -12.40 -5.70
N VAL A 270 -20.50 -11.49 -5.48
CA VAL A 270 -20.51 -10.62 -4.30
C VAL A 270 -20.58 -11.47 -3.03
N VAL A 271 -21.49 -12.45 -2.99
CA VAL A 271 -21.57 -13.39 -1.86
C VAL A 271 -20.27 -14.18 -1.73
N ARG A 272 -19.80 -14.83 -2.81
CA ARG A 272 -18.56 -15.64 -2.78
C ARG A 272 -17.32 -14.84 -2.35
N ALA A 273 -17.18 -13.60 -2.81
CA ALA A 273 -16.05 -12.76 -2.45
C ALA A 273 -16.14 -12.28 -0.99
N SER A 274 -17.35 -12.02 -0.49
CA SER A 274 -17.58 -11.57 0.89
C SER A 274 -17.35 -12.67 1.92
N VAL A 275 -17.60 -13.94 1.56
CA VAL A 275 -17.38 -15.09 2.47
C VAL A 275 -16.02 -15.76 2.31
N ASN A 276 -15.27 -15.44 1.24
CA ASN A 276 -13.95 -16.02 1.03
C ASN A 276 -12.94 -15.43 2.01
N ARG A 277 -12.23 -16.30 2.73
CA ARG A 277 -11.24 -15.90 3.73
C ARG A 277 -9.84 -16.04 3.16
N TRP A 278 -8.97 -15.11 3.54
CA TRP A 278 -7.54 -15.24 3.28
C TRP A 278 -6.94 -16.35 4.15
N THR A 279 -6.21 -17.28 3.55
CA THR A 279 -5.64 -18.44 4.24
C THR A 279 -4.23 -18.68 3.76
N ILE A 280 -3.41 -19.29 4.62
CA ILE A 280 -2.06 -19.73 4.29
C ILE A 280 -2.03 -21.25 4.35
N ASP A 281 -1.79 -21.88 3.21
CA ASP A 281 -1.56 -23.32 3.10
C ASP A 281 -0.22 -23.67 3.74
N GLY A 282 -0.13 -24.83 4.40
CA GLY A 282 1.13 -25.30 5.02
C GLY A 282 1.58 -24.47 6.23
N TRP A 283 0.63 -23.86 6.97
CA TRP A 283 0.92 -22.99 8.13
C TRP A 283 1.97 -23.55 9.10
N ARG A 284 1.86 -24.84 9.45
CA ARG A 284 2.78 -25.51 10.39
C ARG A 284 4.21 -25.60 9.84
N ASP A 285 4.34 -25.70 8.52
CA ASP A 285 5.59 -25.89 7.78
C ASP A 285 6.20 -24.56 7.34
N THR A 286 5.63 -23.42 7.77
CA THR A 286 6.19 -22.10 7.52
C THR A 286 7.58 -22.01 8.15
N PRO A 287 8.65 -21.78 7.36
CA PRO A 287 10.00 -21.72 7.90
C PRO A 287 10.18 -20.48 8.78
N PRO A 288 11.13 -20.49 9.73
CA PRO A 288 11.55 -19.25 10.39
C PRO A 288 12.16 -18.28 9.37
N LEU A 289 12.13 -16.99 9.70
CA LEU A 289 12.90 -15.98 9.00
C LEU A 289 14.25 -15.85 9.72
N GLU A 290 15.32 -16.32 9.08
CA GLU A 290 16.61 -16.56 9.73
C GLU A 290 16.43 -17.42 11.01
N ALA A 291 16.79 -16.89 12.19
CA ALA A 291 16.65 -17.56 13.48
C ALA A 291 15.29 -17.29 14.17
N LEU A 292 14.43 -16.43 13.62
CA LEU A 292 13.20 -16.00 14.27
C LEU A 292 11.95 -16.65 13.67
N ASP A 293 11.17 -17.30 14.53
CA ASP A 293 9.85 -17.80 14.19
C ASP A 293 8.82 -16.65 14.13
N CYS A 294 8.64 -16.08 12.93
CA CYS A 294 7.73 -14.98 12.68
C CYS A 294 6.26 -15.41 12.48
N ARG A 295 5.88 -16.68 12.74
CA ARG A 295 4.49 -17.15 12.59
C ARG A 295 3.50 -16.36 13.44
N LEU A 296 3.90 -15.87 14.61
CA LEU A 296 3.04 -15.01 15.44
C LEU A 296 2.68 -13.68 14.75
N LEU A 297 3.60 -13.12 13.95
CA LEU A 297 3.34 -11.90 13.20
C LEU A 297 2.49 -12.18 11.95
N LEU A 298 2.69 -13.32 11.28
CA LEU A 298 1.78 -13.75 10.19
C LEU A 298 0.37 -14.00 10.70
N TRP A 299 0.23 -14.53 11.93
CA TRP A 299 -1.08 -14.82 12.50
C TRP A 299 -1.86 -13.54 12.78
N ARG A 300 -1.15 -12.51 13.26
CA ARG A 300 -1.67 -11.16 13.36
C ARG A 300 -2.17 -10.64 12.01
N GLU A 301 -1.38 -10.78 10.94
CA GLU A 301 -1.81 -10.35 9.60
C GLU A 301 -3.07 -11.09 9.14
N LEU A 302 -3.13 -12.41 9.33
CA LEU A 302 -4.28 -13.23 8.96
C LEU A 302 -5.57 -12.80 9.69
N LEU A 303 -5.49 -12.52 10.99
CA LEU A 303 -6.61 -11.97 11.75
C LEU A 303 -7.06 -10.60 11.23
N GLN A 304 -6.10 -9.72 10.90
CA GLN A 304 -6.39 -8.41 10.33
C GLN A 304 -7.05 -8.53 8.95
N GLU A 305 -6.61 -9.46 8.12
CA GLU A 305 -7.23 -9.72 6.82
C GLU A 305 -8.69 -10.15 6.96
N TRP A 306 -8.98 -11.08 7.88
CA TRP A 306 -10.35 -11.55 8.14
C TRP A 306 -11.29 -10.43 8.62
N GLY A 307 -10.78 -9.48 9.40
CA GLY A 307 -11.57 -8.34 9.86
C GLY A 307 -11.49 -7.10 8.96
N SER A 308 -10.95 -7.21 7.74
CA SER A 308 -10.82 -6.12 6.77
C SER A 308 -11.70 -6.34 5.53
N LEU A 309 -11.94 -5.25 4.78
CA LEU A 309 -12.72 -5.28 3.54
C LEU A 309 -11.88 -5.55 2.28
N GLU A 310 -10.54 -5.47 2.39
CA GLU A 310 -9.68 -5.41 1.20
C GLU A 310 -9.64 -6.74 0.46
N VAL A 311 -9.44 -7.87 1.16
CA VAL A 311 -9.46 -9.21 0.56
C VAL A 311 -10.77 -9.45 -0.21
N ALA A 312 -11.92 -9.14 0.39
CA ALA A 312 -13.21 -9.29 -0.26
C ALA A 312 -13.31 -8.41 -1.53
N GLY A 313 -12.83 -7.16 -1.46
CA GLY A 313 -12.78 -6.25 -2.60
C GLY A 313 -11.89 -6.76 -3.74
N TYR A 314 -10.69 -7.26 -3.43
CA TYR A 314 -9.76 -7.83 -4.42
C TYR A 314 -10.30 -9.13 -5.02
N GLN A 315 -10.90 -9.99 -4.21
CA GLN A 315 -11.57 -11.22 -4.64
C GLN A 315 -12.75 -10.93 -5.58
N LEU A 316 -13.51 -9.87 -5.30
CA LEU A 316 -14.61 -9.43 -6.15
C LEU A 316 -14.10 -8.85 -7.47
N TRP A 317 -13.01 -8.07 -7.43
CA TRP A 317 -12.32 -7.57 -8.63
C TRP A 317 -11.88 -8.72 -9.54
N TYR A 318 -11.18 -9.72 -9.01
CA TYR A 318 -10.75 -10.91 -9.74
C TYR A 318 -11.91 -11.61 -10.44
N ARG A 319 -12.99 -11.92 -9.71
CA ARG A 319 -14.19 -12.57 -10.28
C ARG A 319 -14.86 -11.72 -11.36
N THR A 320 -14.92 -10.40 -11.14
CA THR A 320 -15.51 -9.48 -12.12
C THR A 320 -14.69 -9.43 -13.40
N MET A 321 -13.36 -9.33 -13.28
CA MET A 321 -12.47 -9.32 -14.44
C MET A 321 -12.50 -10.64 -15.21
N LYS A 322 -12.51 -11.79 -14.54
CA LYS A 322 -12.73 -13.10 -15.19
C LYS A 322 -13.99 -13.10 -16.05
N ARG A 323 -15.09 -12.55 -15.55
CA ARG A 323 -16.33 -12.46 -16.33
C ARG A 323 -16.24 -11.47 -17.49
N VAL A 324 -15.61 -10.32 -17.29
CA VAL A 324 -15.34 -9.37 -18.39
C VAL A 324 -14.55 -10.09 -19.49
N LEU A 325 -13.47 -10.77 -19.14
CA LEU A 325 -12.59 -11.46 -20.09
C LEU A 325 -13.31 -12.60 -20.82
N ARG A 326 -14.14 -13.39 -20.15
CA ARG A 326 -14.95 -14.45 -20.82
C ARG A 326 -15.96 -13.89 -21.82
N ARG A 327 -16.49 -12.69 -21.58
CA ARG A 327 -17.52 -12.09 -22.43
C ARG A 327 -16.95 -11.28 -23.59
N VAL A 328 -15.93 -10.46 -23.31
CA VAL A 328 -15.39 -9.49 -24.28
C VAL A 328 -13.87 -9.62 -24.47
N GLY A 329 -13.20 -10.60 -23.86
CA GLY A 329 -11.75 -10.78 -23.98
C GLY A 329 -11.27 -11.02 -25.40
N HIS A 330 -12.07 -11.66 -26.24
CA HIS A 330 -11.79 -11.80 -27.69
C HIS A 330 -11.76 -10.46 -28.45
N ARG A 331 -12.31 -9.39 -27.85
CA ARG A 331 -12.32 -8.02 -28.40
C ARG A 331 -11.25 -7.13 -27.77
N ILE A 332 -10.41 -7.66 -26.90
CA ILE A 332 -9.35 -6.93 -26.22
C ILE A 332 -8.01 -7.43 -26.75
N ALA A 333 -7.19 -6.53 -27.31
CA ALA A 333 -5.82 -6.86 -27.70
C ALA A 333 -4.85 -6.66 -26.53
N CYS A 334 -5.05 -5.58 -25.77
CA CYS A 334 -4.12 -5.14 -24.75
C CYS A 334 -4.86 -4.51 -23.58
N ILE A 335 -4.34 -4.66 -22.36
CA ILE A 335 -4.77 -3.90 -21.17
C ILE A 335 -3.57 -3.15 -20.62
N VAL A 336 -3.69 -1.83 -20.54
CA VAL A 336 -2.70 -0.95 -19.92
C VAL A 336 -3.24 -0.49 -18.58
N TYR A 337 -2.45 -0.65 -17.52
CA TYR A 337 -2.85 -0.28 -16.17
C TYR A 337 -1.68 0.31 -15.35
N PRO A 338 -1.95 1.17 -14.35
CA PRO A 338 -0.92 1.68 -13.47
C PRO A 338 -0.24 0.55 -12.68
N PHE A 339 1.09 0.51 -12.71
CA PHE A 339 1.87 -0.54 -12.06
C PHE A 339 2.46 -0.09 -10.73
N GLU A 340 1.97 -0.69 -9.65
CA GLU A 340 2.51 -0.64 -8.29
C GLU A 340 2.73 -2.07 -7.73
N ASN A 341 2.42 -3.09 -8.52
CA ASN A 341 2.45 -4.50 -8.12
C ASN A 341 1.53 -4.80 -6.91
N GLN A 342 0.38 -4.13 -6.81
CA GLN A 342 -0.59 -4.32 -5.73
C GLN A 342 -1.47 -5.57 -5.91
N PRO A 343 -2.18 -6.05 -4.88
CA PRO A 343 -3.02 -7.26 -4.96
C PRO A 343 -3.99 -7.29 -6.15
N TRP A 344 -4.66 -6.16 -6.44
CA TRP A 344 -5.62 -6.08 -7.54
C TRP A 344 -4.97 -6.25 -8.92
N GLU A 345 -3.71 -5.81 -9.09
CA GLU A 345 -2.94 -5.95 -10.33
C GLU A 345 -2.51 -7.40 -10.52
N LYS A 346 -2.00 -8.03 -9.47
CA LYS A 346 -1.65 -9.46 -9.49
C LYS A 346 -2.85 -10.32 -9.84
N LEU A 347 -4.02 -10.00 -9.30
CA LEU A 347 -5.27 -10.68 -9.63
C LEU A 347 -5.77 -10.37 -11.04
N LEU A 348 -5.52 -9.17 -11.58
CA LEU A 348 -5.78 -8.87 -12.99
C LEU A 348 -4.90 -9.74 -13.90
N CYS A 349 -3.59 -9.81 -13.61
CA CYS A 349 -2.66 -10.70 -14.31
C CYS A 349 -3.15 -12.14 -14.28
N LEU A 350 -3.50 -12.64 -13.10
CA LEU A 350 -4.00 -14.00 -12.92
C LEU A 350 -5.28 -14.25 -13.73
N ALA A 351 -6.25 -13.32 -13.68
CA ALA A 351 -7.50 -13.44 -14.43
C ALA A 351 -7.28 -13.48 -15.95
N VAL A 352 -6.37 -12.64 -16.47
CA VAL A 352 -6.02 -12.61 -17.90
C VAL A 352 -5.33 -13.90 -18.33
N ARG A 353 -4.35 -14.38 -17.55
CA ARG A 353 -3.63 -15.62 -17.89
C ARG A 353 -4.55 -16.84 -17.90
N GLU A 354 -5.58 -16.85 -17.07
CA GLU A 354 -6.56 -17.95 -17.00
C GLU A 354 -7.66 -17.89 -18.07
N ASP A 355 -8.25 -16.71 -18.33
CA ASP A 355 -9.47 -16.60 -19.16
C ASP A 355 -9.25 -15.90 -20.51
N ALA A 356 -8.12 -15.23 -20.74
CA ALA A 356 -7.81 -14.54 -22.00
C ALA A 356 -6.29 -14.42 -22.23
N PRO A 357 -5.54 -15.54 -22.35
CA PRO A 357 -4.08 -15.52 -22.37
C PRO A 357 -3.48 -14.78 -23.58
N HIS A 358 -4.25 -14.58 -24.66
CA HIS A 358 -3.86 -13.80 -25.83
C HIS A 358 -3.82 -12.29 -25.57
N VAL A 359 -4.47 -11.81 -24.50
CA VAL A 359 -4.48 -10.39 -24.15
C VAL A 359 -3.13 -9.99 -23.57
N ARG A 360 -2.52 -8.97 -24.19
CA ARG A 360 -1.27 -8.39 -23.71
C ARG A 360 -1.51 -7.50 -22.49
N LEU A 361 -0.66 -7.62 -21.47
CA LEU A 361 -0.69 -6.81 -20.26
C LEU A 361 0.50 -5.86 -20.22
N ILE A 362 0.22 -4.57 -20.03
CA ILE A 362 1.23 -3.53 -19.88
C ILE A 362 1.00 -2.80 -18.56
N GLY A 363 1.94 -3.00 -17.63
CA GLY A 363 1.98 -2.25 -16.37
C GLY A 363 2.77 -0.94 -16.55
N TYR A 364 2.11 0.21 -16.52
CA TYR A 364 2.75 1.52 -16.63
C TYR A 364 3.05 2.11 -15.25
N GLN A 365 4.32 2.24 -14.91
CA GLN A 365 4.74 2.82 -13.64
C GLN A 365 4.35 4.31 -13.59
N HIS A 366 3.59 4.69 -12.57
CA HIS A 366 3.07 6.06 -12.44
C HIS A 366 3.42 6.72 -11.09
N ALA A 367 4.05 5.95 -10.20
CA ALA A 367 4.47 6.33 -8.87
C ALA A 367 6.00 6.19 -8.72
N CYS A 368 6.56 6.78 -7.67
CA CYS A 368 7.98 6.67 -7.35
C CYS A 368 8.27 5.30 -6.73
N VAL A 369 9.26 4.59 -7.29
CA VAL A 369 9.81 3.35 -6.71
C VAL A 369 11.02 3.72 -5.86
N THR A 370 11.11 3.18 -4.65
CA THR A 370 12.26 3.35 -3.75
C THR A 370 12.91 2.00 -3.44
N PRO A 371 14.17 1.95 -2.96
CA PRO A 371 14.81 0.69 -2.58
C PRO A 371 14.08 -0.12 -1.49
N MET A 372 13.20 0.53 -0.71
CA MET A 372 12.41 -0.11 0.35
C MET A 372 10.93 -0.30 -0.04
N SER A 373 10.57 -0.05 -1.30
CA SER A 373 9.26 -0.42 -1.85
C SER A 373 9.23 -1.93 -2.12
N LEU A 374 8.97 -2.70 -1.06
CA LEU A 374 9.06 -4.17 -1.06
C LEU A 374 8.07 -4.86 -2.01
N ASP A 375 7.01 -4.17 -2.39
CA ASP A 375 6.09 -4.58 -3.44
C ASP A 375 6.75 -4.68 -4.82
N HIS A 376 7.89 -4.02 -5.04
CA HIS A 376 8.70 -4.15 -6.26
C HIS A 376 9.92 -5.07 -6.09
N GLN A 377 10.08 -5.74 -4.93
CA GLN A 377 11.20 -6.63 -4.65
C GLN A 377 10.73 -8.09 -4.70
N LEU A 378 11.42 -8.91 -5.51
CA LEU A 378 11.07 -10.30 -5.77
C LEU A 378 12.10 -11.26 -5.16
N GLY A 379 11.61 -12.42 -4.72
CA GLY A 379 12.49 -13.54 -4.39
C GLY A 379 13.20 -14.03 -5.65
N ARG A 380 14.39 -14.62 -5.51
CA ARG A 380 15.26 -15.03 -6.65
C ARG A 380 14.56 -15.86 -7.72
N SER A 381 13.63 -16.73 -7.32
CA SER A 381 12.85 -17.59 -8.22
C SER A 381 11.37 -17.18 -8.33
N GLU A 382 10.99 -16.03 -7.75
CA GLU A 382 9.58 -15.64 -7.66
C GLU A 382 9.00 -15.17 -8.99
N ALA A 383 9.83 -14.53 -9.82
CA ALA A 383 9.40 -13.96 -11.09
C ALA A 383 8.82 -15.00 -12.07
N SER A 384 9.16 -16.28 -11.92
CA SER A 384 8.70 -17.36 -12.81
C SER A 384 7.24 -17.77 -12.56
N TRP A 385 6.69 -17.49 -11.36
CA TRP A 385 5.34 -17.91 -10.99
C TRP A 385 4.47 -16.79 -10.42
N MET A 386 5.05 -15.67 -9.98
CA MET A 386 4.26 -14.52 -9.54
C MET A 386 3.50 -13.89 -10.72
N PRO A 387 2.22 -13.53 -10.55
CA PRO A 387 1.46 -12.83 -11.57
C PRO A 387 2.09 -11.46 -11.88
N LEU A 388 2.56 -11.32 -13.11
CA LEU A 388 3.21 -10.13 -13.64
C LEU A 388 2.61 -9.78 -15.02
N PRO A 389 2.65 -8.51 -15.44
CA PRO A 389 2.34 -8.13 -16.81
C PRO A 389 3.40 -8.67 -17.79
N ASP A 390 3.09 -8.60 -19.09
CA ASP A 390 4.04 -8.97 -20.15
C ASP A 390 5.13 -7.91 -20.29
N VAL A 391 4.76 -6.64 -20.11
CA VAL A 391 5.68 -5.51 -20.13
C VAL A 391 5.43 -4.59 -18.94
N ILE A 392 6.49 -4.15 -18.30
CA ILE A 392 6.50 -3.11 -17.28
C ILE A 392 7.23 -1.90 -17.86
N VAL A 393 6.51 -0.79 -17.92
CA VAL A 393 6.99 0.46 -18.49
C VAL A 393 7.40 1.37 -17.34
N ALA A 394 8.70 1.53 -17.15
CA ALA A 394 9.26 2.45 -16.17
C ALA A 394 9.09 3.91 -16.62
N ASN A 395 8.90 4.81 -15.66
CA ASN A 395 8.74 6.25 -15.90
C ASN A 395 10.07 7.04 -15.88
N GLY A 396 11.20 6.37 -16.08
CA GLY A 396 12.52 6.99 -16.17
C GLY A 396 13.67 6.00 -15.94
N PRO A 397 14.92 6.41 -16.26
CA PRO A 397 16.08 5.53 -16.17
C PRO A 397 16.38 5.08 -14.72
N LEU A 398 16.24 5.98 -13.74
CA LEU A 398 16.40 5.65 -12.33
C LEU A 398 15.41 4.56 -11.89
N HIS A 399 14.15 4.69 -12.25
CA HIS A 399 13.13 3.72 -11.88
C HIS A 399 13.28 2.40 -12.62
N LEU A 400 13.70 2.43 -13.89
CA LEU A 400 14.07 1.22 -14.63
C LEU A 400 15.18 0.44 -13.91
N MET A 401 16.22 1.14 -13.45
CA MET A 401 17.30 0.55 -12.65
C MET A 401 16.79 -0.02 -11.32
N LEU A 402 15.94 0.71 -10.59
CA LEU A 402 15.38 0.23 -9.32
C LEU A 402 14.49 -1.00 -9.49
N LEU A 403 13.67 -1.05 -10.54
CA LEU A 403 12.83 -2.21 -10.87
C LEU A 403 13.70 -3.42 -11.25
N ARG A 404 14.76 -3.23 -12.05
CA ARG A 404 15.76 -4.27 -12.36
C ARG A 404 16.43 -4.80 -11.10
N ASN A 405 16.89 -3.90 -10.23
CA ASN A 405 17.53 -4.26 -8.96
C ASN A 405 16.57 -4.97 -7.99
N GLY A 406 15.25 -4.75 -8.14
CA GLY A 406 14.22 -5.47 -7.40
C GLY A 406 13.96 -6.90 -7.87
N GLY A 407 14.68 -7.38 -8.89
CA GLY A 407 14.54 -8.76 -9.40
C GLY A 407 13.44 -8.94 -10.43
N LEU A 408 12.87 -7.86 -10.98
CA LEU A 408 11.92 -7.94 -12.09
C LEU A 408 12.64 -8.36 -13.40
N PRO A 409 12.03 -9.21 -14.25
CA PRO A 409 12.68 -9.74 -15.45
C PRO A 409 13.09 -8.64 -16.44
N ALA A 410 14.37 -8.58 -16.79
CA ALA A 410 14.92 -7.49 -17.61
C ALA A 410 14.31 -7.40 -19.02
N ASP A 411 13.92 -8.55 -19.58
CA ASP A 411 13.24 -8.70 -20.88
C ASP A 411 11.82 -8.11 -20.88
N ARG A 412 11.22 -7.92 -19.70
CA ARG A 412 9.90 -7.29 -19.54
C ARG A 412 9.97 -5.81 -19.21
N LEU A 413 11.15 -5.26 -18.96
CA LEU A 413 11.30 -3.88 -18.48
C LEU A 413 11.73 -2.94 -19.61
N ILE A 414 10.93 -1.90 -19.86
CA ILE A 414 11.26 -0.83 -20.80
C ILE A 414 11.15 0.55 -20.15
N ASN A 415 11.92 1.53 -20.62
CA ASN A 415 11.72 2.92 -20.23
C ASN A 415 10.74 3.58 -21.22
N GLY A 416 9.53 3.92 -20.74
CA GLY A 416 8.52 4.61 -21.56
C GLY A 416 8.40 6.10 -21.27
N GLY A 417 9.26 6.65 -20.43
CA GLY A 417 9.18 8.06 -20.02
C GLY A 417 7.99 8.37 -19.11
N ALA A 418 7.91 9.63 -18.67
CA ALA A 418 7.06 10.06 -17.57
C ALA A 418 5.88 10.92 -18.08
N LEU A 419 4.90 10.28 -18.75
CA LEU A 419 3.76 10.94 -19.40
C LEU A 419 2.98 11.86 -18.44
N ARG A 420 2.83 11.43 -17.18
CA ARG A 420 2.22 12.22 -16.10
C ARG A 420 2.90 13.58 -15.84
N TYR A 421 4.20 13.67 -16.09
CA TYR A 421 5.04 14.82 -15.74
C TYR A 421 5.41 15.71 -16.92
N GLU A 422 4.84 15.49 -18.11
CA GLU A 422 5.15 16.30 -19.30
C GLU A 422 4.89 17.80 -19.09
N HIS A 423 3.92 18.15 -18.24
CA HIS A 423 3.62 19.53 -17.86
C HIS A 423 4.81 20.27 -17.21
N LEU A 424 5.80 19.56 -16.68
CA LEU A 424 7.04 20.14 -16.15
C LEU A 424 8.02 20.54 -17.26
N THR A 425 7.93 19.92 -18.44
CA THR A 425 8.82 20.16 -19.59
C THR A 425 8.27 21.18 -20.58
N GLY A 426 7.13 21.83 -20.25
CA GLY A 426 6.43 22.75 -21.16
C GLY A 426 5.68 22.06 -22.31
N ARG A 427 5.91 20.76 -22.55
CA ARG A 427 5.14 19.98 -23.53
C ARG A 427 3.71 19.79 -23.03
N GLY A 428 2.75 20.45 -23.69
CA GLY A 428 1.31 20.31 -23.40
C GLY A 428 0.73 21.32 -22.41
N ARG A 429 1.46 22.39 -22.05
CA ARG A 429 0.88 23.53 -21.33
C ARG A 429 0.78 24.73 -22.29
N PRO A 430 -0.37 25.42 -22.41
CA PRO A 430 -0.31 26.83 -22.78
C PRO A 430 0.56 27.54 -21.73
N PRO A 431 1.41 28.51 -22.10
CA PRO A 431 2.29 29.17 -21.17
C PRO A 431 1.46 29.68 -19.99
N THR A 432 1.73 29.19 -18.78
CA THR A 432 1.13 29.80 -17.60
C THR A 432 1.74 31.17 -17.44
N THR A 433 1.00 32.17 -17.91
CA THR A 433 1.16 33.59 -17.63
C THR A 433 0.80 33.88 -16.17
N CYS A 434 1.42 33.18 -15.22
CA CYS A 434 1.62 33.78 -13.90
C CYS A 434 2.89 34.59 -14.00
N VAL A 435 2.77 35.81 -14.54
CA VAL A 435 3.75 36.86 -14.25
C VAL A 435 3.80 36.95 -12.73
N ARG A 436 4.90 36.49 -12.13
CA ARG A 436 5.13 36.64 -10.68
C ARG A 436 5.12 38.14 -10.42
N THR A 437 4.04 38.66 -9.85
CA THR A 437 4.09 39.99 -9.27
C THR A 437 5.11 39.95 -8.14
N ALA A 438 5.86 41.03 -7.93
CA ALA A 438 6.92 41.13 -6.93
C ALA A 438 6.44 40.85 -5.47
N ARG A 439 5.14 40.64 -5.26
CA ARG A 439 4.48 40.41 -3.97
C ARG A 439 3.98 38.98 -3.72
N THR A 440 4.19 38.02 -4.62
CA THR A 440 3.79 36.63 -4.32
C THR A 440 4.76 36.01 -3.29
N PRO A 441 4.28 35.59 -2.10
CA PRO A 441 5.14 35.00 -1.08
C PRO A 441 5.81 33.74 -1.62
N ARG A 442 7.08 33.55 -1.28
CA ARG A 442 7.77 32.29 -1.61
C ARG A 442 7.09 31.15 -0.87
N ARG A 443 6.86 30.05 -1.58
CA ARG A 443 6.12 28.89 -1.09
C ARG A 443 7.06 27.71 -0.86
N ILE A 444 6.97 27.09 0.31
CA ILE A 444 7.65 25.84 0.63
C ILE A 444 6.61 24.73 0.69
N LEU A 445 6.78 23.67 -0.11
CA LEU A 445 5.95 22.48 -0.05
C LEU A 445 6.51 21.50 0.98
N VAL A 446 5.71 21.17 1.99
CA VAL A 446 5.98 20.10 2.96
C VAL A 446 5.14 18.90 2.57
N ALA A 447 5.75 17.96 1.86
CA ALA A 447 5.11 16.71 1.45
C ALA A 447 5.21 15.69 2.59
N LEU A 448 4.09 15.42 3.26
CA LEU A 448 4.07 14.47 4.38
C LEU A 448 4.17 13.02 3.87
N PRO A 449 4.88 12.15 4.60
CA PRO A 449 4.90 10.72 4.29
C PRO A 449 3.54 10.07 4.54
N LEU A 450 3.37 8.82 4.08
CA LEU A 450 2.15 8.05 4.36
C LEU A 450 2.03 7.64 5.83
N SER A 451 3.14 7.55 6.56
CA SER A 451 3.16 7.13 7.96
C SER A 451 2.68 8.27 8.86
N ALA A 452 1.57 8.04 9.58
CA ALA A 452 1.05 9.02 10.54
C ALA A 452 2.07 9.40 11.62
N LEU A 453 2.88 8.43 12.07
CA LEU A 453 3.94 8.69 13.03
C LEU A 453 4.99 9.64 12.43
N HIS A 454 5.49 9.36 11.24
CA HIS A 454 6.51 10.22 10.63
C HIS A 454 5.95 11.59 10.23
N SER A 455 4.69 11.67 9.83
CA SER A 455 4.04 12.94 9.52
C SER A 455 3.91 13.84 10.75
N VAL A 456 3.48 13.29 11.90
CA VAL A 456 3.44 14.04 13.17
C VAL A 456 4.84 14.49 13.58
N LEU A 457 5.85 13.64 13.43
CA LEU A 457 7.22 13.98 13.79
C LEU A 457 7.80 15.08 12.92
N LEU A 458 7.62 14.96 11.60
CA LEU A 458 8.08 15.98 10.66
C LEU A 458 7.40 17.33 10.92
N LEU A 459 6.10 17.33 11.24
CA LEU A 459 5.38 18.55 11.59
C LEU A 459 5.85 19.14 12.92
N GLN A 460 6.13 18.31 13.93
CA GLN A 460 6.68 18.75 15.21
C GLN A 460 8.06 19.38 15.02
N GLU A 461 8.96 18.71 14.32
CA GLU A 461 10.31 19.23 14.00
C GLU A 461 10.22 20.54 13.20
N LEU A 462 9.26 20.65 12.26
CA LEU A 462 9.04 21.87 11.50
C LEU A 462 8.61 23.04 12.40
N VAL A 463 7.67 22.83 13.32
CA VAL A 463 7.21 23.87 14.26
C VAL A 463 8.31 24.24 15.26
N GLU A 464 9.06 23.26 15.75
CA GLU A 464 10.18 23.47 16.67
C GLU A 464 11.35 24.23 16.01
N ALA A 465 11.66 23.92 14.74
CA ALA A 465 12.72 24.58 13.99
C ALA A 465 12.34 26.01 13.54
N PHE A 466 11.05 26.26 13.30
CA PHE A 466 10.54 27.55 12.81
C PHE A 466 9.41 28.09 13.71
N PRO A 467 9.71 28.46 14.97
CA PRO A 467 8.71 28.94 15.93
C PRO A 467 8.18 30.34 15.60
N GLN A 468 8.86 31.07 14.71
CA GLN A 468 8.48 32.39 14.23
C GLN A 468 8.36 32.38 12.69
N PRO A 469 7.51 33.25 12.10
CA PRO A 469 7.41 33.36 10.66
C PRO A 469 8.77 33.65 10.02
N VAL A 470 9.22 32.77 9.13
CA VAL A 470 10.44 32.98 8.35
C VAL A 470 10.13 33.93 7.20
N LEU A 471 10.95 34.96 7.02
CA LEU A 471 10.81 35.91 5.91
C LEU A 471 11.57 35.43 4.68
N ASP A 472 11.13 35.84 3.50
CA ASP A 472 11.66 35.37 2.22
C ASP A 472 12.94 36.08 1.74
N GLY A 473 13.63 36.77 2.66
CA GLY A 473 14.71 37.72 2.37
C GLY A 473 14.23 39.16 2.17
N THR A 474 12.91 39.40 2.23
CA THR A 474 12.28 40.73 2.30
C THR A 474 11.43 40.85 3.59
N THR A 475 10.34 41.63 3.57
CA THR A 475 9.36 41.72 4.66
C THR A 475 8.19 40.73 4.51
N VAL A 476 8.20 39.86 3.49
CA VAL A 476 7.12 38.93 3.20
C VAL A 476 7.37 37.56 3.88
N PRO A 477 6.44 37.05 4.71
CA PRO A 477 6.55 35.72 5.28
C PRO A 477 6.50 34.60 4.23
N LEU A 478 7.30 33.56 4.43
CA LEU A 478 7.23 32.31 3.68
C LEU A 478 5.88 31.63 3.90
N GLN A 479 5.31 31.11 2.81
CA GLN A 479 4.09 30.32 2.86
C GLN A 479 4.41 28.83 2.85
N TRP A 480 4.07 28.12 3.92
CA TRP A 480 4.19 26.67 4.00
C TRP A 480 2.93 26.00 3.45
N ILE A 481 3.09 25.16 2.45
CA ILE A 481 2.02 24.33 1.87
C ILE A 481 2.23 22.92 2.39
N VAL A 482 1.38 22.47 3.31
CA VAL A 482 1.44 21.10 3.83
C VAL A 482 0.54 20.21 2.99
N LYS A 483 1.11 19.12 2.44
CA LYS A 483 0.39 18.15 1.61
C LYS A 483 0.45 16.77 2.25
N GLY A 484 -0.70 16.30 2.74
CA GLY A 484 -0.89 14.93 3.24
C GLY A 484 -1.15 13.91 2.12
N HIS A 485 -1.02 12.63 2.44
CA HIS A 485 -1.49 11.55 1.58
C HIS A 485 -3.04 11.59 1.48
N PRO A 486 -3.68 11.20 0.35
CA PRO A 486 -5.14 11.18 0.25
C PRO A 486 -5.83 10.36 1.36
N ASP A 487 -5.22 9.26 1.79
CA ASP A 487 -5.75 8.42 2.88
C ASP A 487 -5.39 8.95 4.28
N LEU A 488 -4.51 9.94 4.35
CA LEU A 488 -4.07 10.58 5.59
C LEU A 488 -3.98 12.11 5.39
N PRO A 489 -5.15 12.77 5.17
CA PRO A 489 -5.18 14.20 4.91
C PRO A 489 -4.73 15.00 6.13
N VAL A 490 -4.26 16.23 5.90
CA VAL A 490 -3.72 17.10 6.95
C VAL A 490 -4.70 17.32 8.10
N SER A 491 -6.01 17.33 7.82
CA SER A 491 -7.08 17.46 8.83
C SER A 491 -7.15 16.32 9.86
N ARG A 492 -6.36 15.26 9.71
CA ARG A 492 -6.26 14.16 10.67
C ARG A 492 -5.14 14.32 11.70
N PHE A 493 -4.30 15.35 11.59
CA PHE A 493 -3.18 15.60 12.49
C PHE A 493 -3.50 16.65 13.54
#